data_AF-A0A968VXL4-F1
#
_entry.id   AF-A0A968VXL4-F1
#
_cell.length_a   1.000
_cell.length_b   1.000
_cell.length_c   1.000
_cell.angle_alpha   90.00
_cell.angle_beta   90.00
_cell.angle_gamma   90.00
#
_symmetry.space_group_name_H-M   'P 1'
#
loop_
_entity.id
_entity.type
_entity.pdbx_description
1 polymer ?
#
loop_
_entity_poly.entity_id
_entity_poly.type
_entity_poly.pdbx_seq_one_letter_code
_entity_poly.pdbx_strand_id
1 'polypeptide(L)' 'METMHPEEKALLLMKYIDNLSMKQVSAALRISEDAAKMRLKRARTRAIYLYNEKFGKG' A
#
# COMPACT_ATOMS: atom_id res chain seq x y z
N MET A 1 -0.98 -19.00 3.06
CA MET A 1 -1.54 -18.18 1.96
C MET A 1 -1.46 -16.74 2.40
N GLU A 2 -0.33 -16.09 2.18
CA GLU A 2 -0.12 -14.75 2.72
C GLU A 2 -0.69 -13.71 1.76
N THR A 3 -1.98 -13.45 1.94
CA THR A 3 -2.69 -12.39 1.23
C THR A 3 -2.31 -11.06 1.89
N MET A 4 -1.85 -10.10 1.09
CA MET A 4 -1.59 -8.72 1.51
C MET A 4 -2.70 -8.20 2.44
N HIS A 5 -2.32 -7.47 3.50
CA HIS A 5 -3.29 -6.99 4.48
C HIS A 5 -4.33 -6.09 3.79
N PRO A 6 -5.64 -6.19 4.14
CA PRO A 6 -6.68 -5.37 3.50
C PRO A 6 -6.38 -3.87 3.53
N GLU A 7 -5.75 -3.39 4.61
CA GLU A 7 -5.36 -1.99 4.78
C GLU A 7 -4.23 -1.57 3.82
N GLU A 8 -3.25 -2.45 3.58
CA GLU A 8 -2.17 -2.20 2.62
C GLU A 8 -2.72 -2.13 1.20
N LYS A 9 -3.65 -3.04 0.88
CA LYS A 9 -4.35 -3.05 -0.41
C LYS A 9 -5.17 -1.77 -0.59
N ALA A 10 -5.93 -1.37 0.44
CA ALA A 10 -6.70 -0.12 0.40
C ALA A 10 -5.80 1.10 0.18
N LEU A 11 -4.63 1.15 0.83
CA LEU A 11 -3.65 2.22 0.66
C LEU A 11 -3.11 2.32 -0.77
N LEU A 12 -2.83 1.17 -1.39
CA LEU A 12 -2.39 1.11 -2.78
C LEU A 12 -3.50 1.55 -3.75
N LEU A 13 -4.74 1.09 -3.52
CA LEU A 13 -5.89 1.47 -4.35
C LEU A 13 -6.16 2.98 -4.27
N MET A 14 -6.25 3.52 -3.05
CA MET A 14 -6.45 4.95 -2.83
C MET A 14 -5.37 5.80 -3.51
N LYS A 15 -4.10 5.38 -3.45
CA LYS A 15 -3.02 6.17 -4.04
C LYS A 15 -2.94 6.02 -5.56
N TYR A 16 -3.09 4.82 -6.10
CA TYR A 16 -2.77 4.54 -7.49
C TYR A 16 -3.98 4.43 -8.41
N ILE A 17 -5.13 3.98 -7.89
CA ILE A 17 -6.38 3.87 -8.67
C ILE A 17 -7.17 5.16 -8.51
N ASP A 18 -7.43 5.59 -7.27
CA ASP A 18 -8.21 6.80 -6.99
C ASP A 18 -7.37 8.09 -7.08
N ASN A 19 -6.07 7.94 -7.33
CA ASN A 19 -5.09 9.01 -7.49
C ASN A 19 -5.07 10.05 -6.34
N LEU A 20 -5.38 9.62 -5.11
CA LEU A 20 -5.42 10.51 -3.95
C LEU A 20 -4.02 11.06 -3.60
N SER A 21 -3.98 12.30 -3.14
CA SER A 21 -2.78 12.87 -2.52
C SER A 21 -2.49 12.22 -1.16
N MET A 22 -1.25 12.31 -0.67
CA MET A 22 -0.92 11.78 0.67
C MET A 22 -1.71 12.43 1.79
N LYS A 23 -2.04 13.72 1.64
CA LYS A 23 -2.93 14.44 2.58
C LYS A 23 -4.34 13.84 2.62
N GLN A 24 -4.90 13.50 1.46
CA GLN A 24 -6.23 12.88 1.38
C GLN A 24 -6.22 11.45 1.94
N VAL A 25 -5.16 10.67 1.64
CA VAL A 25 -5.01 9.32 2.20
C VAL A 25 -4.87 9.35 3.72
N SER A 26 -4.06 10.27 4.26
CA SER A 26 -3.88 10.40 5.70
C SER A 26 -5.17 10.86 6.41
N ALA A 27 -5.92 11.78 5.79
CA ALA A 27 -7.21 12.22 6.28
C ALA A 27 -8.24 11.08 6.28
N ALA A 28 -8.34 10.31 5.19
CA ALA A 28 -9.24 9.16 5.06
C ALA A 28 -8.96 8.08 6.11
N LEU A 29 -7.68 7.85 6.42
CA LEU A 29 -7.23 6.87 7.41
C LEU A 29 -7.15 7.41 8.84
N ARG A 30 -7.43 8.71 9.06
CA ARG A 30 -7.33 9.42 10.35
C ARG A 30 -5.97 9.21 11.04
N ILE A 31 -4.89 9.30 10.27
CA ILE A 31 -3.50 9.19 10.75
C ILE A 31 -2.68 10.39 10.27
N SER A 32 -1.46 10.54 10.81
CA SER A 32 -0.52 11.53 10.29
C SER A 32 -0.06 11.19 8.86
N GLU A 33 0.31 12.23 8.10
CA GLU A 33 0.81 12.06 6.74
C GLU A 33 2.06 11.17 6.69
N ASP A 34 2.95 11.30 7.68
CA ASP A 34 4.17 10.48 7.76
C ASP A 34 3.86 9.02 8.10
N ALA A 35 2.87 8.75 8.95
CA ALA A 35 2.38 7.40 9.19
C ALA A 35 1.79 6.80 7.90
N ALA A 36 1.04 7.57 7.12
CA ALA A 36 0.50 7.15 5.83
C ALA A 36 1.62 6.82 4.83
N LYS A 37 2.65 7.68 4.72
CA LYS A 37 3.83 7.44 3.87
C LYS A 37 4.57 6.14 4.25
N MET A 38 4.78 5.91 5.54
CA MET A 38 5.44 4.71 6.05
C MET A 38 4.63 3.44 5.75
N ARG A 39 3.31 3.49 5.96
CA ARG A 39 2.41 2.38 5.60
C ARG A 39 2.43 2.13 4.08
N LEU A 40 2.39 3.17 3.26
CA LEU A 40 2.46 3.04 1.80
C LEU A 40 3.78 2.43 1.34
N LYS A 41 4.91 2.84 1.94
CA LYS A 41 6.22 2.26 1.65
C LYS A 41 6.24 0.75 1.93
N ARG A 42 5.71 0.33 3.09
CA ARG A 42 5.61 -1.11 3.44
C ARG A 42 4.69 -1.86 2.49
N ALA A 43 3.51 -1.32 2.20
CA ALA A 43 2.55 -1.93 1.27
C ALA A 43 3.17 -2.15 -0.13
N ARG A 44 3.95 -1.18 -0.63
CA ARG A 44 4.69 -1.31 -1.90
C ARG A 44 5.74 -2.41 -1.84
N THR A 45 6.57 -2.45 -0.79
CA THR A 45 7.57 -3.51 -0.60
C THR A 45 6.92 -4.88 -0.55
N ARG A 46 5.78 -5.01 0.14
CA ARG A 46 5.03 -6.26 0.22
C ARG A 46 4.43 -6.65 -1.14
N ALA A 47 3.91 -5.69 -1.89
CA ALA A 47 3.40 -5.93 -3.24
C ALA A 47 4.47 -6.49 -4.18
N ILE A 48 5.67 -5.89 -4.16
CA ILE A 48 6.81 -6.35 -4.96
C ILE A 48 7.26 -7.74 -4.52
N TYR A 49 7.37 -7.97 -3.20
CA TYR A 49 7.72 -9.28 -2.67
C TYR A 49 6.74 -10.37 -3.14
N LEU A 50 5.44 -10.14 -3.00
CA LEU A 50 4.40 -11.09 -3.41
C LEU A 50 4.39 -11.30 -4.93
N TYR A 51 4.67 -10.26 -5.71
CA TYR A 51 4.83 -10.38 -7.16
C TYR A 51 6.03 -11.27 -7.51
N ASN A 52 7.20 -11.02 -6.90
CA ASN A 52 8.39 -11.82 -7.13
C ASN A 52 8.24 -13.27 -6.63
N GLU A 53 7.55 -13.48 -5.51
CA GLU A 53 7.26 -14.82 -5.00
C GLU A 53 6.37 -15.61 -5.98
N LYS A 54 5.36 -14.95 -6.58
CA LYS A 54 4.42 -15.59 -7.50
C LYS A 54 4.93 -15.74 -8.92
N PHE A 55 5.73 -14.79 -9.42
CA PHE A 55 6.08 -14.67 -10.83
C PHE A 55 7.60 -14.56 -11.08
N GLY A 56 8.41 -14.33 -10.05
CA GLY A 56 9.85 -14.15 -10.14
C GLY A 56 10.67 -15.44 -10.05
N LYS A 57 10.04 -16.62 -10.15
CA LYS A 57 10.76 -17.88 -10.37
C LYS A 57 11.06 -18.04 -11.87
N GLY A 58 12.15 -17.42 -12.30
CA GLY A 58 12.92 -17.83 -13.48
C GLY A 58 14.11 -18.66 -13.04
#